data_AF-A0ABD2Z9A6-F1
#
_entry.id   AF-A0ABD2Z9A6-F1
#
_cell.length_a   1.000
_cell.length_b   1.000
_cell.length_c   1.000
_cell.angle_alpha   90.00
_cell.angle_beta   90.00
_cell.angle_gamma   90.00
#
_symmetry.space_group_name_H-M   'P 1'
#
loop_
_entity.id
_entity.type
_entity.pdbx_description
1 polymer ?
#
loop_
_entity_poly.entity_id
_entity_poly.type
_entity_poly.pdbx_seq_one_letter_code
_entity_poly.pdbx_strand_id
1 'polypeptide(L)'
;MTTANILDMDNSLIHNERRLPTDIFTVGASHVNPLRAVNPGLVYDIKPDEYIPYLCGLGYLDDKIRIIVNRRVYCANINSIPEAQLNYPSFAIQLGTTTQTYSRTATNVGKPISTYQVKLDSVPMVNVNVRPQMLNFTKEFAAGNYSRRFTMKRV
;
A
#
# COMPACT_ATOMS: atom_id res chain seq x y z
N MET A 1 -7.70 -0.06 0.05
CA MET A 1 -8.68 -1.15 -0.20
C MET A 1 -8.15 -1.94 -1.38
N THR A 2 -8.17 -3.26 -1.34
CA THR A 2 -7.64 -4.10 -2.43
C THR A 2 -8.76 -4.85 -3.16
N THR A 3 -9.97 -4.83 -2.61
CA THR A 3 -11.14 -5.57 -3.08
C THR A 3 -12.25 -4.67 -3.60
N ALA A 4 -12.02 -3.35 -3.63
CA ALA A 4 -12.97 -2.35 -4.11
C ALA A 4 -13.31 -2.57 -5.59
N ASN A 5 -14.52 -2.15 -5.98
CA ASN A 5 -14.97 -2.21 -7.37
C ASN A 5 -14.66 -0.88 -8.05
N ILE A 6 -13.94 -0.94 -9.17
CA ILE A 6 -13.66 0.23 -10.02
C ILE A 6 -14.80 0.56 -11.00
N LEU A 7 -15.76 -0.38 -11.14
CA LEU A 7 -16.91 -0.26 -12.03
C LEU A 7 -18.21 -0.11 -11.23
N ASP A 8 -19.17 0.59 -11.83
CA ASP A 8 -20.55 0.68 -11.38
C ASP A 8 -21.39 -0.53 -11.83
N MET A 9 -22.70 -0.48 -11.56
CA MET A 9 -23.64 -1.56 -11.93
C MET A 9 -23.83 -1.71 -13.45
N ASP A 10 -23.54 -0.65 -14.22
CA ASP A 10 -23.61 -0.63 -15.68
C ASP A 10 -22.27 -1.05 -16.31
N ASN A 11 -21.35 -1.58 -15.51
CA ASN A 11 -20.01 -2.02 -15.90
C ASN A 11 -19.16 -0.88 -16.51
N SER A 12 -19.46 0.37 -16.13
CA SER A 12 -18.74 1.59 -16.51
C SER A 12 -17.88 2.09 -15.36
N LEU A 13 -16.88 2.93 -15.65
CA LEU A 13 -16.12 3.61 -14.59
C LEU A 13 -17.06 4.49 -13.77
N ILE A 14 -16.78 4.59 -12.46
CA ILE A 14 -17.57 5.43 -11.56
C ILE A 14 -17.49 6.90 -12.01
N HIS A 15 -18.63 7.58 -11.97
CA HIS A 15 -18.75 9.00 -12.26
C HIS A 15 -19.01 9.80 -10.98
N ASN A 16 -18.57 11.05 -10.97
CA ASN A 16 -18.87 11.99 -9.89
C ASN A 16 -20.29 12.54 -9.99
N GLU A 17 -20.68 13.42 -9.06
CA GLU A 17 -22.01 14.04 -9.00
C GLU A 17 -22.37 14.86 -10.25
N ARG A 18 -21.36 15.27 -11.04
CA ARG A 18 -21.52 15.98 -12.32
C ARG A 18 -21.56 15.05 -13.52
N ARG A 19 -21.60 13.72 -13.31
CA ARG A 19 -21.51 12.69 -14.35
C ARG A 19 -20.20 12.74 -15.15
N LEU A 20 -19.12 13.19 -14.53
CA LEU A 20 -17.78 13.16 -15.11
C LEU A 20 -16.99 11.97 -14.56
N PRO A 21 -16.05 11.39 -15.32
CA PRO A 21 -15.20 10.30 -14.81
C PRO A 21 -14.48 10.71 -13.51
N THR A 22 -14.46 9.81 -12.52
CA THR A 22 -13.74 10.06 -11.26
C THR A 22 -12.24 9.78 -11.39
N ASP A 23 -11.43 10.55 -10.67
CA ASP A 23 -10.01 10.26 -10.48
C ASP A 23 -9.72 9.59 -9.12
N ILE A 24 -8.47 9.19 -8.92
CA ILE A 24 -8.01 8.56 -7.68
C ILE A 24 -8.08 9.49 -6.46
N PHE A 25 -8.10 10.82 -6.65
CA PHE A 25 -8.24 11.77 -5.55
C PHE A 25 -9.69 11.91 -5.10
N THR A 26 -10.64 11.60 -5.98
CA THR A 26 -12.07 11.62 -5.70
C THR A 26 -12.53 10.35 -4.99
N VAL A 27 -12.12 9.17 -5.45
CA VAL A 27 -12.65 7.88 -4.97
C VAL A 27 -11.60 6.96 -4.32
N GLY A 28 -10.33 7.34 -4.30
CA GLY A 28 -9.25 6.51 -3.78
C GLY A 28 -9.15 5.18 -4.51
N ALA A 29 -9.41 4.08 -3.79
CA ALA A 29 -9.44 2.73 -4.36
C ALA A 29 -10.80 2.35 -4.98
N SER A 30 -11.77 3.27 -5.00
CA SER A 30 -13.13 3.11 -5.52
C SER A 30 -14.14 2.49 -4.52
N HIS A 31 -15.31 2.07 -5.01
CA HIS A 31 -16.46 1.68 -4.21
C HIS A 31 -16.22 0.40 -3.40
N VAL A 32 -16.70 0.38 -2.15
CA VAL A 32 -16.55 -0.77 -1.25
C VAL A 32 -17.23 -2.02 -1.81
N ASN A 33 -16.59 -3.17 -1.64
CA ASN A 33 -17.17 -4.49 -1.89
C ASN A 33 -17.05 -5.36 -0.63
N PRO A 34 -18.09 -5.38 0.22
CA PRO A 34 -18.03 -6.09 1.50
C PRO A 34 -17.79 -7.59 1.35
N LEU A 35 -18.45 -8.24 0.38
CA LEU A 35 -18.33 -9.69 0.17
C LEU A 35 -16.90 -10.10 -0.19
N ARG A 36 -16.20 -9.30 -1.02
CA ARG A 36 -14.80 -9.54 -1.35
C ARG A 36 -13.86 -9.15 -0.21
N ALA A 37 -14.20 -8.14 0.59
CA ALA A 37 -13.37 -7.67 1.70
C ALA A 37 -13.24 -8.69 2.85
N VAL A 38 -14.20 -9.61 3.01
CA VAL A 38 -14.10 -10.70 4.01
C VAL A 38 -12.91 -11.62 3.73
N ASN A 39 -12.59 -11.87 2.45
CA ASN A 39 -11.51 -12.76 2.04
C ASN A 39 -10.64 -12.11 0.95
N PRO A 40 -9.78 -11.13 1.30
CA PRO A 40 -9.04 -10.34 0.33
C PRO A 40 -7.84 -11.08 -0.29
N GLY A 41 -7.46 -12.24 0.27
CA GLY A 41 -6.28 -13.01 -0.13
C GLY A 41 -4.98 -12.40 0.42
N LEU A 42 -4.67 -11.16 0.05
CA LEU A 42 -3.51 -10.40 0.53
C LEU A 42 -3.93 -9.13 1.29
N VAL A 43 -3.19 -8.82 2.35
CA VAL A 43 -3.30 -7.58 3.12
C VAL A 43 -1.95 -6.88 3.23
N TYR A 44 -1.98 -5.55 3.38
CA TYR A 44 -0.81 -4.74 3.69
C TYR A 44 -0.90 -4.39 5.17
N ASP A 45 -0.36 -5.27 6.00
CA ASP A 45 -0.47 -5.15 7.45
C ASP A 45 0.56 -4.16 8.01
N ILE A 46 0.18 -3.46 9.07
CA ILE A 46 1.04 -2.48 9.75
C ILE A 46 0.62 -2.35 11.22
N LYS A 47 1.60 -2.41 12.12
CA LYS A 47 1.39 -2.27 13.56
C LYS A 47 1.45 -0.80 13.99
N PRO A 48 0.80 -0.42 15.11
CA PRO A 48 0.86 0.94 15.64
C PRO A 48 2.29 1.49 15.79
N ASP A 49 3.22 0.67 16.26
CA ASP A 49 4.62 1.07 16.46
C ASP A 49 5.37 1.33 15.14
N GLU A 50 4.92 0.75 14.03
CA GLU A 50 5.52 0.97 12.71
C GLU A 50 5.13 2.33 12.09
N TYR A 51 4.14 3.02 12.67
CA TYR A 51 3.86 4.41 12.32
C TYR A 51 4.88 5.39 12.93
N ILE A 52 5.63 5.00 13.97
CA ILE A 52 6.59 5.91 14.60
C ILE A 52 7.74 6.30 13.64
N PRO A 53 8.42 5.35 12.96
CA PRO A 53 9.41 5.68 11.93
C PRO A 53 8.87 6.60 10.83
N TYR A 54 7.58 6.44 10.47
CA TYR A 54 6.91 7.26 9.47
C TYR A 54 6.68 8.68 9.96
N LEU A 55 6.16 8.85 11.18
CA LEU A 55 5.98 10.18 11.79
C LEU A 55 7.32 10.92 11.96
N CYS A 56 8.37 10.21 12.36
CA CYS A 56 9.72 10.77 12.41
C CYS A 56 10.22 11.20 11.02
N GLY A 57 9.99 10.39 9.98
CA GLY A 57 10.41 10.70 8.61
C GLY A 57 9.63 11.85 7.96
N LEU A 58 8.41 12.10 8.41
CA LEU A 58 7.65 13.31 8.06
C LEU A 58 8.18 14.58 8.75
N GLY A 59 9.11 14.47 9.68
CA GLY A 59 9.70 15.60 10.40
C GLY A 59 8.87 16.09 11.59
N TYR A 60 7.97 15.26 12.15
CA TYR A 60 7.29 15.61 13.39
C TYR A 60 8.27 15.68 14.56
N LEU A 61 8.09 16.67 15.44
CA LEU A 61 8.86 16.79 16.68
C LEU A 61 8.46 15.70 17.69
N ASP A 62 9.42 15.24 18.48
CA ASP A 62 9.26 14.22 19.54
C ASP A 62 8.05 14.52 20.46
N ASP A 63 7.85 15.78 20.84
CA ASP A 63 6.72 16.20 21.68
C ASP A 63 5.35 16.01 21.01
N LYS A 64 5.27 16.20 19.68
CA LYS A 64 4.03 15.99 18.91
C LYS A 64 3.75 14.50 18.77
N ILE A 65 4.78 13.71 18.48
CA ILE A 65 4.66 12.25 18.39
C ILE A 65 4.22 11.68 19.74
N ARG A 66 4.79 12.16 20.86
CA ARG A 66 4.39 11.74 22.21
C ARG A 66 2.89 11.91 22.46
N ILE A 67 2.29 12.98 21.98
CA ILE A 67 0.84 13.22 22.11
C ILE A 67 0.05 12.19 21.29
N ILE A 68 0.51 11.88 20.07
CA ILE A 68 -0.17 10.94 19.16
C ILE A 68 -0.10 9.50 19.69
N VAL A 69 1.10 9.03 20.09
CA VAL A 69 1.32 7.63 20.48
C VAL A 69 1.21 7.39 21.99
N ASN A 70 0.98 8.44 22.77
CA ASN A 70 0.87 8.42 24.22
C ASN A 70 2.06 7.78 24.97
N ARG A 71 3.28 7.91 24.41
CA ARG A 71 4.54 7.47 25.03
C ARG A 71 5.71 8.31 24.55
N ARG A 72 6.81 8.36 25.32
CA ARG A 72 8.02 9.07 24.90
C ARG A 72 8.65 8.38 23.70
N VAL A 73 8.99 9.17 22.68
CA VAL A 73 9.67 8.74 21.46
C VAL A 73 10.78 9.74 21.20
N TYR A 74 11.93 9.24 20.78
CA TYR A 74 13.07 10.06 20.37
C TYR A 74 13.43 9.70 18.94
N CYS A 75 13.06 10.54 17.97
CA CYS A 75 13.28 10.25 16.56
C CYS A 75 14.77 10.11 16.22
N ALA A 76 15.66 10.77 16.97
CA ALA A 76 17.11 10.61 16.83
C ALA A 76 17.60 9.16 17.03
N ASN A 77 16.84 8.33 17.76
CA ASN A 77 17.18 6.94 18.04
C ASN A 77 16.43 5.95 17.14
N ILE A 78 15.68 6.44 16.15
CA ILE A 78 14.81 5.63 15.30
C ILE A 78 15.24 5.80 13.84
N ASN A 79 15.34 4.68 13.13
CA ASN A 79 15.52 4.71 11.69
C ASN A 79 14.22 5.15 11.02
N SER A 80 14.08 6.46 10.79
CA SER A 80 12.91 7.04 10.12
C SER A 80 12.76 6.49 8.71
N ILE A 81 11.52 6.41 8.24
CA ILE A 81 11.21 6.02 6.86
C ILE A 81 10.62 7.21 6.09
N PRO A 82 10.94 7.39 4.79
CA PRO A 82 10.23 8.35 3.95
C PRO A 82 8.73 8.07 3.91
N GLU A 83 7.93 9.10 3.64
CA GLU A 83 6.48 9.03 3.57
C GLU A 83 5.98 7.95 2.58
N ALA A 84 6.72 7.81 1.48
CA ALA A 84 6.48 6.84 0.43
C ALA A 84 6.66 5.37 0.86
N GLN A 85 7.40 5.10 1.94
CA GLN A 85 7.77 3.74 2.38
C GLN A 85 6.83 3.13 3.41
N LEU A 86 5.80 3.85 3.88
CA LEU A 86 4.76 3.27 4.72
C LEU A 86 4.13 2.06 4.01
N ASN A 87 3.84 0.97 4.73
CA ASN A 87 3.24 -0.24 4.16
C ASN A 87 1.74 -0.06 3.86
N TYR A 88 1.40 0.92 3.02
CA TYR A 88 0.03 1.34 2.73
C TYR A 88 -0.45 0.73 1.40
N PRO A 89 -1.75 0.35 1.28
CA PRO A 89 -2.30 -0.33 0.09
C PRO A 89 -2.59 0.64 -1.07
N SER A 90 -1.73 1.64 -1.27
CA SER A 90 -1.70 2.52 -2.43
C SER A 90 -0.30 3.12 -2.59
N PHE A 91 -0.04 3.67 -3.78
CA PHE A 91 1.19 4.38 -4.11
C PHE A 91 0.84 5.80 -4.51
N ALA A 92 1.40 6.79 -3.80
CA ALA A 92 1.44 8.17 -4.24
C ALA A 92 2.87 8.46 -4.71
N ILE A 93 3.01 8.84 -5.97
CA ILE A 93 4.31 8.98 -6.62
C ILE A 93 4.47 10.42 -7.07
N GLN A 94 5.54 11.07 -6.62
CA GLN A 94 5.91 12.38 -7.14
C GLN A 94 6.54 12.22 -8.52
N LEU A 95 6.00 12.94 -9.51
CA LEU A 95 6.58 12.99 -10.85
C LEU A 95 7.88 13.80 -10.83
N GLY A 96 8.88 13.33 -11.57
CA GLY A 96 10.18 13.99 -11.66
C GLY A 96 11.15 13.20 -12.52
N THR A 97 12.40 13.68 -12.60
CA THR A 97 13.45 13.05 -13.42
C THR A 97 14.18 11.91 -12.70
N THR A 98 14.02 11.81 -11.38
CA THR A 98 14.75 10.84 -10.55
C THR A 98 13.99 9.54 -10.37
N THR A 99 14.66 8.41 -10.64
CA THR A 99 14.14 7.09 -10.31
C THR A 99 13.79 6.98 -8.84
N GLN A 100 12.59 6.47 -8.52
CA GLN A 100 12.13 6.26 -7.14
C GLN A 100 11.72 4.80 -6.94
N THR A 101 12.04 4.26 -5.76
CA THR A 101 11.73 2.86 -5.40
C THR A 101 10.86 2.82 -4.16
N TYR A 102 9.77 2.07 -4.21
CA TYR A 102 8.77 1.94 -3.17
C TYR A 102 8.69 0.49 -2.73
N SER A 103 8.82 0.23 -1.44
CA SER A 103 8.70 -1.12 -0.90
C SER A 103 7.34 -1.33 -0.24
N ARG A 104 6.79 -2.52 -0.40
CA ARG A 104 5.62 -2.98 0.36
C ARG A 104 5.82 -4.41 0.80
N THR A 105 5.15 -4.77 1.89
CA THR A 105 5.06 -6.13 2.39
C THR A 105 3.61 -6.57 2.34
N ALA A 106 3.33 -7.57 1.50
CA ALA A 106 2.01 -8.19 1.42
C ALA A 106 1.98 -9.47 2.27
N THR A 107 0.97 -9.59 3.12
CA THR A 107 0.72 -10.75 3.98
C THR A 107 -0.44 -11.57 3.41
N ASN A 108 -0.25 -12.86 3.24
CA ASN A 108 -1.28 -13.79 2.79
C ASN A 108 -2.20 -14.18 3.96
N VAL A 109 -3.48 -13.84 3.82
CA VAL A 109 -4.58 -14.19 4.73
C VAL A 109 -5.60 -15.12 4.07
N GLY A 110 -5.32 -15.55 2.83
CA GLY A 110 -6.14 -16.49 2.08
C GLY A 110 -5.66 -17.93 2.22
N LYS A 111 -5.61 -18.65 1.10
CA LYS A 111 -5.17 -20.05 1.07
C LYS A 111 -3.68 -20.15 1.44
N PRO A 112 -3.26 -21.10 2.30
CA PRO A 112 -1.88 -21.19 2.78
C PRO A 112 -0.81 -21.39 1.70
N ILE A 113 -1.16 -22.09 0.61
CA ILE A 113 -0.28 -22.30 -0.54
C ILE A 113 -0.89 -21.57 -1.72
N SER A 114 -0.23 -20.52 -2.17
CA SER A 114 -0.73 -19.66 -3.24
C SER A 114 0.40 -18.87 -3.90
N THR A 115 0.28 -18.68 -5.21
CA THR A 115 1.16 -17.81 -5.99
C THR A 115 0.33 -16.66 -6.54
N TYR A 116 0.81 -15.43 -6.33
CA TYR A 116 0.21 -14.22 -6.88
C TYR A 116 1.14 -13.64 -7.94
N GLN A 117 0.61 -13.36 -9.12
CA GLN A 117 1.34 -12.70 -10.21
C GLN A 117 0.96 -11.22 -10.28
N VAL A 118 1.95 -10.36 -10.39
CA VAL A 118 1.74 -8.91 -10.54
C VAL A 118 1.25 -8.62 -11.96
N LYS A 119 0.12 -7.92 -12.05
CA LYS A 119 -0.37 -7.32 -13.29
C LYS A 119 -0.22 -5.80 -13.18
N LEU A 120 0.41 -5.19 -14.19
CA LEU A 120 0.55 -3.74 -14.30
C LEU A 120 -0.35 -3.24 -15.42
N ASP A 121 -1.23 -2.30 -15.08
CA ASP A 121 -1.95 -1.52 -16.08
C ASP A 121 -1.09 -0.30 -16.46
N SER A 122 -1.14 0.10 -17.73
CA SER A 122 -0.31 1.21 -18.23
C SER A 122 -0.71 2.52 -17.56
N VAL A 123 0.25 3.22 -16.95
CA VAL A 123 0.06 4.56 -16.41
C VAL A 123 0.66 5.55 -17.40
N PRO A 124 -0.14 6.48 -17.97
CA PRO A 124 0.36 7.46 -18.91
C PRO A 124 1.56 8.22 -18.34
N MET A 125 2.62 8.38 -19.14
CA MET A 125 3.81 9.17 -18.80
C MET A 125 4.67 8.63 -17.65
N VAL A 126 4.40 7.42 -17.13
CA VAL A 126 5.16 6.80 -16.03
C VAL A 126 5.53 5.37 -16.38
N ASN A 127 6.82 5.05 -16.35
CA ASN A 127 7.29 3.67 -16.50
C ASN A 127 7.46 3.03 -15.12
N VAL A 128 6.83 1.86 -14.92
CA VAL A 128 6.79 1.16 -13.63
C VAL A 128 7.30 -0.26 -13.80
N ASN A 129 8.22 -0.67 -12.92
CA ASN A 129 8.71 -2.04 -12.85
C ASN A 129 8.53 -2.58 -11.43
N VAL A 130 8.01 -3.81 -11.30
CA VAL A 130 7.81 -4.47 -9.99
C VAL A 130 8.68 -5.71 -9.87
N ARG A 131 9.35 -5.88 -8.72
CA ARG A 131 10.17 -7.04 -8.39
C ARG A 131 9.90 -7.57 -6.97
N PRO A 132 9.74 -8.89 -6.78
CA PRO A 132 9.55 -9.90 -7.83
C PRO A 132 8.18 -9.77 -8.52
N GLN A 133 8.03 -10.32 -9.73
CA GLN A 133 6.74 -10.37 -10.43
C GLN A 133 5.80 -11.46 -9.91
N MET A 134 6.33 -12.41 -9.13
CA MET A 134 5.55 -13.48 -8.50
C MET A 134 5.83 -13.52 -6.99
N LEU A 135 4.76 -13.59 -6.20
CA LEU A 135 4.82 -13.77 -4.75
C LEU A 135 4.34 -15.19 -4.42
N ASN A 136 5.27 -16.04 -4.00
CA ASN A 136 5.01 -17.43 -3.66
C ASN A 136 4.89 -17.58 -2.15
N PHE A 137 3.73 -18.06 -1.68
CA PHE A 137 3.45 -18.35 -0.29
C PHE A 137 3.33 -19.86 -0.07
N THR A 138 3.95 -20.34 1.00
CA THR A 138 3.99 -21.75 1.39
C THR A 138 3.42 -21.92 2.80
N LYS A 139 3.06 -23.17 3.16
CA LYS A 139 2.31 -23.51 4.38
C LYS A 139 3.08 -23.30 5.70
N GLU A 140 4.36 -22.97 5.67
CA GLU A 140 5.17 -22.97 6.89
C GLU A 140 4.78 -21.85 7.86
N PHE A 141 4.50 -22.23 9.11
CA PHE A 141 4.04 -21.38 10.21
C PHE A 141 5.05 -20.33 10.72
N ALA A 142 6.20 -20.16 10.06
CA ALA A 142 7.14 -19.09 10.40
C ALA A 142 6.58 -17.73 9.92
N ALA A 143 6.64 -16.69 10.76
CA ALA A 143 6.12 -15.35 10.44
C ALA A 143 6.65 -14.77 9.11
N GLY A 144 7.88 -15.17 8.70
CA GLY A 144 8.47 -14.76 7.42
C GLY A 144 7.85 -15.41 6.18
N ASN A 145 7.05 -16.47 6.30
CA ASN A 145 6.51 -17.22 5.17
C ASN A 145 5.14 -16.74 4.67
N TYR A 146 4.39 -16.01 5.50
CA TYR A 146 3.11 -15.41 5.12
C TYR A 146 3.28 -14.01 4.56
N SER A 147 4.41 -13.35 4.78
CA SER A 147 4.67 -12.01 4.28
C SER A 147 5.73 -12.04 3.18
N ARG A 148 5.50 -11.30 2.10
CA ARG A 148 6.46 -11.14 1.01
C ARG A 148 6.66 -9.66 0.72
N ARG A 149 7.92 -9.24 0.74
CA ARG A 149 8.30 -7.89 0.32
C ARG A 149 8.44 -7.85 -1.19
N PHE A 150 7.91 -6.80 -1.80
CA PHE A 150 8.15 -6.46 -3.20
C PHE A 150 8.49 -4.97 -3.33
N THR A 151 9.13 -4.63 -4.44
CA THR A 151 9.53 -3.27 -4.76
C THR A 151 8.91 -2.85 -6.08
N MET A 152 8.37 -1.64 -6.11
CA MET A 152 7.94 -0.96 -7.31
C MET A 152 8.95 0.17 -7.59
N LYS A 153 9.52 0.17 -8.78
CA LYS A 153 10.49 1.16 -9.24
C LYS A 153 9.86 1.98 -10.35
N ARG A 154 9.77 3.30 -10.16
CA ARG A 154 9.50 4.25 -11.23
C ARG A 154 10.79 4.51 -11.98
N VAL A 155 10.80 4.23 -13.28
CA VAL A 155 11.93 4.44 -14.19
C VAL A 155 11.73 5.73 -14.97
#